data_AF-A0A847NZ41-F1
#
_entry.id   AF-A0A847NZ41-F1
#
_cell.length_a   1.000
_cell.length_b   1.000
_cell.length_c   1.000
_cell.angle_alpha   90.00
_cell.angle_beta   90.00
_cell.angle_gamma   90.00
#
_symmetry.space_group_name_H-M   'P 1'
#
loop_
_entity.id
_entity.type
_entity.pdbx_description
1 polymer ?
#
loop_
_entity_poly.entity_id
_entity_poly.type
_entity_poly.pdbx_seq_one_letter_code
_entity_poly.pdbx_strand_id
1 'polypeptide(L)'
;MALSGVLSGLEISASGMRAQRIRQNAISSNLANAETTRTDTGGPYRRKFVVFTADSDRRDIRLLNKEVALAGSSTQENHLKIPPENFPRDERFFGNGVNVAEIREDSRPPRMVYDPAHPDADEKGYVAMPNINIIEEMTDMIAATRAYEANVTAFNAMKGMYQQALSL
;
A
#
# COMPACT_ATOMS: atom_id res chain seq x y z
N MET A 1 17.78 -17.46 -17.21
CA MET A 1 17.98 -16.77 -15.91
C MET A 1 17.59 -15.29 -15.96
N ALA A 2 17.85 -14.55 -17.05
CA ALA A 2 17.50 -13.12 -17.18
C ALA A 2 15.98 -12.78 -17.30
N LEU A 3 15.18 -13.66 -17.92
CA LEU A 3 13.76 -13.39 -18.20
C LEU A 3 12.87 -13.30 -16.94
N SER A 4 13.25 -13.98 -15.85
CA SER A 4 12.45 -14.05 -14.62
C SER A 4 12.40 -12.73 -13.84
N GLY A 5 13.50 -11.96 -13.84
CA GLY A 5 13.58 -10.71 -13.09
C GLY A 5 12.80 -9.56 -13.75
N VAL A 6 12.84 -9.49 -15.09
CA VAL A 6 12.10 -8.47 -15.85
C VAL A 6 10.59 -8.69 -15.75
N LEU A 7 10.14 -9.94 -15.80
CA LEU A 7 8.72 -10.30 -15.63
C LEU A 7 8.24 -10.01 -14.19
N SER A 8 9.07 -10.26 -13.18
CA SER A 8 8.76 -9.90 -11.79
C SER A 8 8.60 -8.38 -11.59
N GLY A 9 9.47 -7.57 -12.20
CA GLY A 9 9.35 -6.11 -12.14
C GLY A 9 8.04 -5.59 -12.75
N LEU A 10 7.63 -6.13 -13.91
CA LEU A 10 6.35 -5.79 -14.54
C LEU A 10 5.15 -6.17 -13.65
N GLU A 11 5.19 -7.35 -13.01
CA GLU A 11 4.15 -7.81 -12.08
C GLU A 11 4.05 -6.91 -10.82
N ILE A 12 5.20 -6.47 -10.28
CA ILE A 12 5.26 -5.56 -9.12
C ILE A 12 4.67 -4.19 -9.49
N SER A 13 5.07 -3.60 -10.63
CA SER A 13 4.51 -2.32 -11.07
C SER A 13 3.02 -2.43 -11.38
N ALA A 14 2.57 -3.55 -11.97
CA ALA A 14 1.16 -3.78 -12.28
C ALA A 14 0.29 -3.92 -11.02
N SER A 15 0.74 -4.70 -10.03
CA SER A 15 0.07 -4.84 -8.73
C SER A 15 0.09 -3.53 -7.95
N GLY A 16 1.20 -2.80 -7.95
CA GLY A 16 1.33 -1.45 -7.40
C GLY A 16 0.35 -0.44 -8.02
N MET A 17 0.22 -0.41 -9.34
CA MET A 17 -0.76 0.44 -10.04
C MET A 17 -2.20 0.10 -9.64
N ARG A 18 -2.55 -1.19 -9.55
CA ARG A 18 -3.88 -1.63 -9.10
C ARG A 18 -4.15 -1.20 -7.66
N ALA A 19 -3.19 -1.43 -6.77
CA ALA A 19 -3.31 -1.07 -5.36
C ALA A 19 -3.49 0.45 -5.17
N GLN A 20 -2.69 1.27 -5.87
CA GLN A 20 -2.83 2.72 -5.82
C GLN A 20 -4.14 3.19 -6.44
N ARG A 21 -4.62 2.58 -7.54
CA ARG A 21 -5.96 2.90 -8.10
C ARG A 21 -7.08 2.65 -7.10
N ILE A 22 -7.01 1.56 -6.34
CA ILE A 22 -8.00 1.26 -5.29
C ILE A 22 -7.93 2.32 -4.17
N ARG A 23 -6.72 2.70 -3.74
CA ARG A 23 -6.52 3.81 -2.79
C ARG A 23 -7.07 5.12 -3.32
N GLN A 24 -6.87 5.43 -4.60
CA GLN A 24 -7.43 6.62 -5.24
C GLN A 24 -8.96 6.62 -5.20
N ASN A 25 -9.60 5.50 -5.49
CA ASN A 25 -11.05 5.37 -5.42
C ASN A 25 -11.58 5.55 -3.97
N ALA A 26 -10.87 5.01 -2.98
CA ALA A 26 -11.22 5.18 -1.57
C ALA A 26 -11.14 6.65 -1.13
N ILE A 27 -10.04 7.33 -1.47
CA ILE A 27 -9.85 8.76 -1.17
C ILE A 27 -10.91 9.62 -1.88
N SER A 28 -11.18 9.33 -3.15
CA SER A 28 -12.23 10.02 -3.90
C SER A 28 -13.61 9.82 -3.26
N SER A 29 -13.92 8.61 -2.78
CA SER A 29 -15.16 8.35 -2.04
C SER A 29 -15.20 9.13 -0.73
N ASN A 30 -14.09 9.22 0.02
CA ASN A 30 -14.03 10.03 1.23
C ASN A 30 -14.29 11.50 0.93
N LEU A 31 -13.62 12.06 -0.08
CA LEU A 31 -13.79 13.47 -0.45
C LEU A 31 -15.21 13.78 -0.91
N ALA A 32 -15.81 12.89 -1.71
CA ALA A 32 -17.18 13.05 -2.20
C ALA A 32 -18.22 13.00 -1.07
N ASN A 33 -17.94 12.24 -0.01
CA ASN A 33 -18.85 12.07 1.14
C ASN A 33 -18.41 12.82 2.39
N ALA A 34 -17.49 13.80 2.27
CA ALA A 34 -16.95 14.54 3.40
C ALA A 34 -18.01 15.35 4.16
N GLU A 35 -19.07 15.76 3.46
CA GLU A 35 -20.21 16.53 4.02
C GLU A 35 -21.48 15.67 4.15
N THR A 36 -21.37 14.34 4.04
CA THR A 36 -22.53 13.44 4.09
C THR A 36 -22.90 13.08 5.53
N THR A 37 -23.93 13.73 6.05
CA THR A 37 -24.48 13.53 7.41
C THR A 37 -25.44 12.35 7.53
N ARG A 38 -25.98 11.87 6.40
CA ARG A 38 -26.98 10.81 6.36
C ARG A 38 -26.64 9.78 5.28
N THR A 39 -26.29 8.57 5.69
CA THR A 39 -26.16 7.40 4.81
C THR A 39 -27.39 6.50 4.87
N ASP A 40 -27.50 5.56 3.93
CA ASP A 40 -28.59 4.57 3.87
C ASP A 40 -28.69 3.69 5.13
N THR A 41 -27.57 3.49 5.83
CA THR A 41 -27.47 2.70 7.07
C THR A 41 -27.78 3.52 8.32
N GLY A 42 -28.03 4.82 8.18
CA GLY A 42 -28.17 5.77 9.27
C GLY A 42 -26.82 6.30 9.79
N GLY A 43 -26.80 7.59 10.13
CA GLY A 43 -25.63 8.31 10.64
C GLY A 43 -24.71 8.89 9.55
N PRO A 44 -23.64 9.61 9.95
CA PRO A 44 -22.71 10.23 9.03
C PRO A 44 -21.79 9.20 8.36
N TYR A 45 -21.31 9.56 7.17
CA TYR A 45 -20.32 8.77 6.45
C TYR A 45 -19.05 8.54 7.28
N ARG A 46 -18.51 7.33 7.20
CA ARG A 46 -17.23 6.96 7.84
C ARG A 46 -16.13 6.88 6.80
N ARG A 47 -15.00 7.53 7.10
CA ARG A 47 -13.79 7.51 6.28
C ARG A 47 -13.34 6.07 6.03
N LYS A 48 -13.01 5.76 4.79
CA LYS A 48 -12.49 4.45 4.35
C LYS A 48 -11.02 4.57 3.99
N PHE A 49 -10.19 3.66 4.48
CA PHE A 49 -8.78 3.60 4.13
C PHE A 49 -8.38 2.19 3.68
N VAL A 50 -7.38 2.13 2.80
CA VAL A 50 -6.93 0.88 2.19
C VAL A 50 -5.78 0.31 2.98
N VAL A 51 -5.88 -0.98 3.34
CA VAL A 51 -4.80 -1.73 3.98
C VAL A 51 -4.09 -2.55 2.91
N PHE A 52 -2.79 -2.31 2.75
CA PHE A 52 -1.96 -3.07 1.84
C PHE A 52 -1.29 -4.25 2.55
N THR A 53 -1.10 -5.33 1.80
CA THR A 53 -0.27 -6.47 2.21
C THR A 53 0.75 -6.77 1.13
N ALA A 54 1.94 -7.21 1.55
CA ALA A 54 2.89 -7.81 0.62
C ALA A 54 2.34 -9.16 0.15
N ASP A 55 2.50 -9.46 -1.14
CA ASP A 55 2.16 -10.76 -1.67
C ASP A 55 3.27 -11.77 -1.34
N SER A 56 3.15 -12.49 -0.23
CA SER A 56 4.16 -13.45 0.24
C SER A 56 4.03 -14.86 -0.37
N ASP A 57 3.03 -15.09 -1.24
CA ASP A 57 2.58 -16.45 -1.56
C ASP A 57 3.42 -17.15 -2.64
N ARG A 58 4.26 -16.39 -3.36
CA ARG A 58 5.24 -16.93 -4.32
C ARG A 58 6.63 -17.01 -3.70
N ARG A 59 6.89 -18.09 -2.97
CA ARG A 59 8.25 -18.47 -2.54
C ARG A 59 9.04 -18.95 -3.76
N ASP A 60 10.19 -18.35 -4.05
CA ASP A 60 11.08 -18.83 -5.10
C ASP A 60 11.74 -20.15 -4.66
N ILE A 61 11.31 -21.26 -5.26
CA ILE A 61 11.76 -22.62 -4.93
C ILE A 61 13.27 -22.79 -5.16
N ARG A 62 13.91 -21.92 -5.96
CA ARG A 62 15.35 -21.99 -6.26
C ARG A 62 16.24 -21.54 -5.12
N LEU A 63 15.71 -20.81 -4.15
CA LEU A 63 16.44 -20.38 -2.95
C LEU A 63 16.46 -21.44 -1.85
N LEU A 64 15.59 -22.46 -1.94
CA LEU A 64 15.51 -23.57 -0.96
C LEU A 64 16.73 -24.51 -1.03
N ASN A 65 17.45 -24.55 -2.16
CA ASN A 65 18.48 -25.56 -2.42
C ASN A 65 19.90 -24.98 -2.57
N LYS A 66 20.17 -23.77 -2.09
CA LYS A 66 21.55 -23.24 -2.10
C LYS A 66 22.25 -23.64 -0.81
N GLU A 67 23.03 -24.72 -0.86
CA GLU A 67 23.96 -25.06 0.22
C GLU A 67 24.92 -23.88 0.43
N VAL A 68 24.96 -23.37 1.67
CA VAL A 68 25.85 -22.29 2.08
C VAL A 68 27.25 -22.87 2.21
N ALA A 69 27.99 -22.91 1.10
CA ALA A 69 29.42 -23.13 1.12
C ALA A 69 30.10 -21.80 1.47
N LEU A 70 30.44 -21.61 2.75
CA LEU A 70 31.63 -20.88 3.26
C LEU A 70 31.44 -20.56 4.76
N ALA A 71 31.97 -21.43 5.62
CA ALA A 71 32.11 -21.18 7.05
C ALA A 71 33.31 -20.23 7.28
N GLY A 72 33.04 -18.97 7.61
CA GLY A 72 34.07 -18.02 8.02
C GLY A 72 34.32 -18.11 9.52
N SER A 73 35.52 -18.53 9.94
CA SER A 73 35.93 -18.41 11.35
C SER A 73 36.49 -17.01 11.60
N SER A 74 35.96 -16.31 12.60
CA SER A 74 36.53 -15.04 13.06
C SER A 74 37.79 -15.32 13.87
N THR A 75 38.92 -14.75 13.47
CA THR A 75 40.23 -15.01 14.07
C THR A 75 40.68 -13.97 15.11
N GLN A 76 39.89 -12.93 15.41
CA GLN A 76 40.24 -11.88 16.40
C GLN A 76 39.07 -11.48 17.28
N GLU A 77 39.34 -11.23 18.57
CA GLU A 77 38.33 -10.93 19.61
C GLU A 77 37.69 -9.54 19.49
N ASN A 78 38.36 -8.58 18.84
CA ASN A 78 37.89 -7.18 18.68
C ASN A 78 37.14 -6.91 17.37
N HIS A 79 36.84 -7.94 16.57
CA HIS A 79 36.03 -7.80 15.36
C HIS A 79 34.54 -7.78 15.73
N LEU A 80 33.74 -6.96 15.04
CA LEU A 80 32.28 -7.06 15.04
C LEU A 80 31.88 -8.53 14.87
N LYS A 81 31.20 -9.10 15.87
CA LYS A 81 30.71 -10.48 15.82
C LYS A 81 29.78 -10.60 14.61
N ILE A 82 30.19 -11.39 13.63
CA ILE A 82 29.28 -11.79 12.55
C ILE A 82 28.12 -12.52 13.26
N PRO A 83 26.86 -12.14 13.00
CA PRO A 83 25.72 -12.81 13.60
C PRO A 83 25.80 -14.33 13.35
N PRO A 84 25.47 -15.17 14.36
CA PRO A 84 25.56 -16.63 14.23
C PRO A 84 24.72 -17.15 13.05
N GLU A 85 25.04 -18.35 12.54
CA GLU A 85 24.32 -19.00 11.42
C GLU A 85 22.80 -18.97 11.54
N ASN A 86 22.29 -19.01 12.78
CA ASN A 86 20.86 -18.99 13.10
C ASN A 86 20.29 -17.59 13.35
N PHE A 87 20.98 -16.52 12.94
CA PHE A 87 20.33 -15.22 12.87
C PHE A 87 19.20 -15.37 11.85
N PRO A 88 17.92 -15.20 12.25
CA PRO A 88 16.83 -15.37 11.32
C PRO A 88 16.96 -14.27 10.26
N ARG A 89 17.66 -14.59 9.17
CA ARG A 89 17.52 -13.88 7.92
C ARG A 89 16.11 -14.21 7.50
N ASP A 90 15.25 -13.22 7.59
CA ASP A 90 13.92 -13.37 7.03
C ASP A 90 14.05 -13.39 5.50
N GLU A 91 14.38 -14.56 4.94
CA GLU A 91 14.46 -14.82 3.51
C GLU A 91 13.07 -14.74 2.84
N ARG A 92 12.01 -14.44 3.61
CA ARG A 92 10.62 -14.37 3.13
C ARG A 92 10.26 -13.03 2.49
N PHE A 93 11.19 -12.08 2.36
CA PHE A 93 10.91 -10.78 1.75
C PHE A 93 11.32 -10.70 0.27
N PHE A 94 10.73 -11.55 -0.56
CA PHE A 94 10.58 -11.30 -2.00
C PHE A 94 9.11 -11.49 -2.37
N GLY A 95 8.27 -10.53 -1.98
CA GLY A 95 6.89 -10.52 -2.45
C GLY A 95 6.80 -10.07 -3.91
N ASN A 96 5.93 -10.69 -4.71
CA ASN A 96 5.73 -10.34 -6.14
C ASN A 96 4.85 -9.09 -6.33
N GLY A 97 5.01 -8.12 -5.43
CA GLY A 97 4.29 -6.87 -5.43
C GLY A 97 3.37 -6.71 -4.22
N VAL A 98 2.31 -5.94 -4.41
CA VAL A 98 1.42 -5.48 -3.34
C VAL A 98 -0.02 -5.79 -3.67
N ASN A 99 -0.75 -6.32 -2.70
CA ASN A 99 -2.18 -6.56 -2.79
C ASN A 99 -2.93 -5.68 -1.79
N VAL A 100 -4.21 -5.42 -2.08
CA VAL A 100 -5.12 -4.78 -1.12
C VAL A 100 -5.70 -5.89 -0.26
N ALA A 101 -5.38 -5.87 1.04
CA ALA A 101 -5.91 -6.82 2.00
C ALA A 101 -7.39 -6.55 2.27
N GLU A 102 -7.73 -5.29 2.54
CA GLU A 102 -9.10 -4.84 2.80
C GLU A 102 -9.22 -3.32 2.73
N ILE A 103 -10.46 -2.84 2.63
CA ILE A 103 -10.82 -1.43 2.84
C ILE A 103 -11.48 -1.36 4.22
N ARG A 104 -10.85 -0.64 5.15
CA ARG A 104 -11.30 -0.53 6.53
C ARG A 104 -11.97 0.81 6.77
N GLU A 105 -13.03 0.81 7.56
CA GLU A 105 -13.69 2.02 8.03
C GLU A 105 -13.02 2.57 9.29
N ASP A 106 -13.00 3.88 9.42
CA ASP A 106 -12.47 4.58 10.56
C ASP A 106 -13.43 4.50 11.77
N SER A 107 -12.91 4.01 12.89
CA SER A 107 -13.63 3.85 14.14
C SER A 107 -13.65 5.13 14.99
N ARG A 108 -12.98 6.21 14.57
CA ARG A 108 -13.01 7.49 15.29
C ARG A 108 -14.45 8.04 15.36
N PRO A 109 -14.80 8.74 16.45
CA PRO A 109 -16.12 9.37 16.56
C PRO A 109 -16.31 10.44 15.47
N PRO A 110 -17.55 10.66 15.00
CA PRO A 110 -17.90 11.76 14.12
C PRO A 110 -17.55 13.12 14.73
N ARG A 111 -17.27 14.11 13.90
CA ARG A 111 -17.02 15.49 14.34
C ARG A 111 -18.36 16.16 14.61
N MET A 112 -18.58 16.62 15.83
CA MET A 112 -19.78 17.40 16.17
C MET A 112 -19.56 18.86 15.76
N VAL A 113 -20.37 19.38 14.85
CA VAL A 113 -20.34 20.76 14.39
C VAL A 113 -21.64 21.44 14.82
N TYR A 114 -21.53 22.63 15.41
CA TYR A 114 -22.71 23.41 15.77
C TYR A 114 -23.28 24.10 14.54
N ASP A 115 -24.45 23.64 14.09
CA ASP A 115 -25.22 24.23 12.99
C ASP A 115 -26.73 24.05 13.27
N PRO A 116 -27.35 25.01 13.98
CA PRO A 116 -28.77 24.94 14.35
C PRO A 116 -29.73 25.00 13.17
N ALA A 117 -29.28 25.43 11.99
CA ALA A 117 -30.11 25.53 10.79
C ALA A 117 -30.12 24.22 9.98
N HIS A 118 -29.29 23.25 10.34
CA HIS A 118 -29.17 21.99 9.61
C HIS A 118 -30.33 21.03 9.93
N PRO A 119 -30.94 20.37 8.93
CA PRO A 119 -32.08 19.46 9.14
C PRO A 119 -31.73 18.22 9.97
N ASP A 120 -30.44 17.84 10.02
CA ASP A 120 -29.92 16.73 10.82
C ASP A 120 -29.34 17.15 12.18
N ALA A 121 -29.60 18.38 12.63
CA ALA A 121 -29.13 18.84 13.94
C ALA A 121 -29.90 18.17 15.08
N ASP A 122 -29.21 17.87 16.17
CA ASP A 122 -29.81 17.41 17.41
C ASP A 122 -30.59 18.54 18.12
N GLU A 123 -31.29 18.21 19.22
CA GLU A 123 -32.06 19.18 20.02
C GLU A 123 -31.21 20.36 20.57
N LYS A 124 -29.89 20.22 20.55
CA LYS A 124 -28.92 21.22 21.02
C LYS A 124 -28.28 22.00 19.86
N GLY A 125 -28.66 21.73 18.60
CA GLY A 125 -28.14 22.39 17.41
C GLY A 125 -26.81 21.82 16.88
N TYR A 126 -26.41 20.62 17.31
CA TYR A 126 -25.20 19.96 16.83
C TYR A 126 -25.50 18.91 15.76
N VAL A 127 -24.65 18.88 14.73
CA VAL A 127 -24.69 17.93 13.63
C VAL A 127 -23.50 16.99 13.73
N ALA A 128 -23.76 15.68 13.64
CA ALA A 128 -22.70 14.69 13.52
C ALA A 128 -22.19 14.68 12.07
N MET A 129 -21.01 15.26 11.85
CA MET A 129 -20.34 15.30 10.54
C MET A 129 -19.30 14.18 10.42
N PRO A 130 -19.04 13.66 9.20
CA PRO A 130 -17.92 12.78 8.93
C PRO A 130 -16.60 13.35 9.45
N ASN A 131 -15.77 12.50 10.06
CA ASN A 131 -14.43 12.89 10.48
C ASN A 131 -13.42 12.73 9.32
N ILE A 132 -13.60 13.56 8.30
CA ILE A 132 -12.76 13.58 7.10
C ILE A 132 -12.05 14.92 7.00
N ASN A 133 -10.72 14.89 6.94
CA ASN A 133 -9.91 16.07 6.69
C ASN A 133 -9.59 16.16 5.20
N ILE A 134 -10.23 17.09 4.51
CA ILE A 134 -10.06 17.29 3.06
C ILE A 134 -8.60 17.54 2.69
N ILE A 135 -7.85 18.26 3.54
CA ILE A 135 -6.42 18.54 3.28
C ILE A 135 -5.62 17.24 3.33
N GLU A 136 -5.85 16.39 4.34
CA GLU A 136 -5.20 15.08 4.41
C GLU A 136 -5.57 14.21 3.21
N GLU A 137 -6.86 14.11 2.86
CA GLU A 137 -7.32 13.32 1.71
C GLU A 137 -6.72 13.83 0.38
N MET A 138 -6.60 15.14 0.18
CA MET A 138 -5.94 15.71 -1.00
C MET A 138 -4.44 15.39 -1.01
N THR A 139 -3.76 15.44 0.15
CA THR A 139 -2.34 15.05 0.22
C THR A 139 -2.14 13.56 -0.05
N ASP A 140 -3.03 12.71 0.48
CA ASP A 140 -3.06 11.28 0.21
C ASP A 140 -3.35 10.99 -1.26
N MET A 141 -4.24 11.77 -1.89
CA MET A 141 -4.55 11.68 -3.31
C MET A 141 -3.31 11.98 -4.16
N ILE A 142 -2.59 13.04 -3.82
CA ILE A 142 -1.34 13.42 -4.49
C ILE A 142 -0.31 12.29 -4.34
N ALA A 143 -0.13 11.76 -3.12
CA ALA A 143 0.80 10.66 -2.87
C ALA A 143 0.46 9.41 -3.69
N ALA A 144 -0.83 9.03 -3.73
CA ALA A 144 -1.29 7.88 -4.52
C ALA A 144 -1.09 8.08 -6.02
N THR A 145 -1.34 9.28 -6.54
CA THR A 145 -1.10 9.65 -7.95
C THR A 145 0.39 9.59 -8.29
N ARG A 146 1.27 10.15 -7.45
CA ARG A 146 2.72 10.09 -7.65
C ARG A 146 3.24 8.64 -7.63
N ALA A 147 2.72 7.80 -6.74
CA ALA A 147 3.06 6.39 -6.70
C ALA A 147 2.56 5.63 -7.95
N TYR A 148 1.37 5.97 -8.46
CA TYR A 148 0.86 5.42 -9.72
C TYR A 148 1.74 5.83 -10.91
N GLU A 149 2.08 7.11 -11.03
CA GLU A 149 2.98 7.65 -12.08
C GLU A 149 4.37 6.99 -12.04
N ALA A 150 4.93 6.79 -10.85
CA ALA A 150 6.21 6.11 -10.67
C ALA A 150 6.16 4.66 -11.19
N ASN A 151 5.09 3.93 -10.86
CA ASN A 151 4.90 2.56 -11.36
C ASN A 151 4.69 2.50 -12.87
N VAL A 152 3.95 3.45 -13.45
CA VAL A 152 3.79 3.56 -14.93
C VAL A 152 5.14 3.81 -15.60
N THR A 153 5.95 4.72 -15.03
CA THR A 153 7.30 5.02 -15.53
C THR A 153 8.20 3.78 -15.50
N ALA A 154 8.22 3.07 -14.37
CA ALA A 154 8.98 1.82 -14.23
C ALA A 154 8.51 0.75 -15.23
N PHE A 155 7.19 0.57 -15.37
CA PHE A 155 6.59 -0.36 -16.33
C PHE A 155 7.02 -0.06 -17.76
N ASN A 156 6.98 1.21 -18.17
CA ASN A 156 7.39 1.64 -19.50
C ASN A 156 8.88 1.43 -19.76
N ALA A 157 9.74 1.74 -18.77
CA ALA A 157 11.18 1.50 -18.87
C ALA A 157 11.47 0.00 -19.08
N MET A 158 10.84 -0.87 -18.29
CA MET A 158 10.98 -2.32 -18.42
C MET A 158 10.44 -2.84 -19.76
N LYS A 159 9.30 -2.31 -20.23
CA LYS A 159 8.75 -2.64 -21.55
C LYS A 159 9.74 -2.29 -22.67
N GLY A 160 10.37 -1.11 -22.59
CA GLY A 160 11.39 -0.69 -23.56
C GLY A 160 12.60 -1.61 -23.59
N MET A 161 13.12 -1.99 -22.42
CA MET A 161 14.23 -2.95 -22.30
C MET A 161 13.85 -4.32 -22.88
N TYR A 162 12.65 -4.81 -22.60
CA TYR A 162 12.15 -6.09 -23.11
C TYR A 162 12.01 -6.07 -24.63
N GLN A 163 11.42 -5.01 -25.20
CA GLN A 163 11.29 -4.86 -26.65
C GLN A 163 12.65 -4.86 -27.36
N GLN A 164 13.65 -4.15 -26.80
CA GLN A 164 15.01 -4.15 -27.33
C GLN A 164 15.65 -5.55 -27.27
N ALA A 165 15.43 -6.29 -26.17
CA ALA A 165 15.91 -7.66 -26.03
C ALA A 165 15.25 -8.65 -27.00
N LEU A 166 14.00 -8.42 -27.41
CA LEU A 166 13.30 -9.25 -28.40
C LEU A 166 13.68 -8.94 -29.86
N SER A 167 14.21 -7.75 -30.12
CA SER A 167 14.67 -7.35 -31.45
C SER A 167 16.11 -7.78 -31.79
N LEU A 168 16.82 -8.36 -30.80
CA LEU A 168 18.12 -9.01 -30.96
C LEU A 168 17.94 -10.47 -31.38
#